data_AF-A0AAD7I597-F1
#
_entry.id   AF-A0AAD7I597-F1
#
_cell.length_a   1.000
_cell.length_b   1.000
_cell.length_c   1.000
_cell.angle_alpha   90.00
_cell.angle_beta   90.00
_cell.angle_gamma   90.00
#
_symmetry.space_group_name_H-M   'P 1'
#
loop_
_entity.id
_entity.type
_entity.pdbx_description
1 polymer ?
#
loop_
_entity_poly.entity_id
_entity_poly.type
_entity_poly.pdbx_seq_one_letter_code
_entity_poly.pdbx_strand_id
1 'polypeptide(L)'
;ISMLPTGPQIFYGRDTELADLLKLFDQGTPRIAILGAGGMGKTSLARTLLHHPNITAIYQQDRYFVACDFTTTKMELAAAIGAHLGLKPEEDLSRPVRQYLSSRPGSVLILDNLETVWEPSVSRQEVEEFLSLLTDITSLALLITMRGAERPSKVQWTRPFLPPLQPLAQDAARRMFLDIADNYHLMREVDQVLSLTDNIPLVISLLAHLVDAEGCSAILSRWQAEKTSIVSDGHDRKSNLQISIELSLSSPRFASMPHSQALLSLLCILPDGLSDVELKESKFPFPDVLGCKAALLRTALAYSDNHKRLRVLVPIREYMQNLLPPTDQMITPLFKHFHGL
;
A
#
# COMPACT_ATOMS: atom_id res chain seq x y z
N ILE A 1 11.43 -21.80 16.70
CA ILE A 1 11.72 -20.39 17.03
C ILE A 1 10.93 -19.55 16.04
N SER A 2 9.99 -18.71 16.50
CA SER A 2 9.26 -17.81 15.60
C SER A 2 10.25 -16.79 15.02
N MET A 3 10.43 -16.79 13.69
CA MET A 3 11.29 -15.83 12.99
C MET A 3 10.51 -14.54 12.73
N LEU A 4 10.27 -13.76 13.79
CA LEU A 4 9.65 -12.45 13.62
C LEU A 4 10.65 -11.47 13.00
N PRO A 5 10.27 -10.72 11.95
CA PRO A 5 11.10 -9.62 11.47
C PRO A 5 11.23 -8.56 12.57
N THR A 6 12.33 -7.80 12.57
CA THR A 6 12.58 -6.74 13.57
C THR A 6 11.50 -5.66 13.55
N GLY A 7 11.35 -4.85 14.61
CA GLY A 7 10.52 -3.64 14.53
C GLY A 7 11.18 -2.57 13.64
N PRO A 8 10.42 -1.72 12.93
CA PRO A 8 10.99 -0.54 12.30
C PRO A 8 11.61 0.38 13.38
N GLN A 9 12.81 0.88 13.13
CA GLN A 9 13.51 1.77 14.08
C GLN A 9 13.00 3.21 13.97
N ILE A 10 12.67 3.64 12.75
CA ILE A 10 12.10 4.95 12.45
C ILE A 10 10.62 4.74 12.12
N PHE A 11 9.73 5.18 13.01
CA PHE A 11 8.28 4.98 12.89
C PHE A 11 7.51 6.17 13.43
N TYR A 12 6.96 6.99 12.53
CA TYR A 12 6.25 8.23 12.88
C TYR A 12 4.85 8.30 12.25
N GLY A 13 3.93 8.98 12.93
CA GLY A 13 2.66 9.43 12.37
C GLY A 13 1.63 8.34 12.13
N ARG A 14 1.77 7.20 12.83
CA ARG A 14 0.85 6.05 12.77
C ARG A 14 0.25 5.69 14.12
N ASP A 15 0.32 6.61 15.08
CA ASP A 15 -0.15 6.41 16.45
C ASP A 15 -1.66 6.14 16.49
N THR A 16 -2.43 6.85 15.68
CA THR A 16 -3.89 6.68 15.56
C THR A 16 -4.24 5.31 15.01
N GLU A 17 -3.64 4.91 13.88
CA GLU A 17 -3.91 3.62 13.26
C GLU A 17 -3.44 2.46 14.15
N LEU A 18 -2.32 2.61 14.84
CA LEU A 18 -1.86 1.62 15.82
C LEU A 18 -2.83 1.51 17.00
N ALA A 19 -3.29 2.63 17.54
CA ALA A 19 -4.27 2.63 18.63
C ALA A 19 -5.60 1.98 18.20
N ASP A 20 -6.07 2.24 16.97
CA ASP A 20 -7.27 1.62 16.44
C ASP A 20 -7.10 0.11 16.23
N LEU A 21 -5.93 -0.34 15.74
CA LEU A 21 -5.60 -1.76 15.69
C LEU A 21 -5.65 -2.39 17.09
N LEU A 22 -4.99 -1.79 18.08
CA LEU A 22 -4.96 -2.30 19.45
C LEU A 22 -6.37 -2.43 20.05
N LYS A 23 -7.26 -1.45 19.83
CA LYS A 23 -8.67 -1.55 20.26
C LYS A 23 -9.40 -2.76 19.65
N LEU A 24 -9.10 -3.12 18.41
CA LEU A 24 -9.70 -4.30 17.77
C LEU A 24 -9.18 -5.61 18.39
N PHE A 25 -7.91 -5.64 18.82
CA PHE A 25 -7.35 -6.77 19.56
C PHE A 25 -7.89 -6.87 20.99
N ASP A 26 -8.17 -5.74 21.64
CA ASP A 26 -8.79 -5.74 22.97
C ASP A 26 -10.24 -6.30 22.96
N GLN A 27 -10.90 -6.28 21.80
CA GLN A 27 -12.26 -6.81 21.61
C GLN A 27 -12.30 -8.32 21.33
N GLY A 28 -11.15 -8.98 21.22
CA GLY A 28 -11.06 -10.43 21.04
C GLY A 28 -10.06 -10.81 19.96
N THR A 29 -10.49 -11.66 19.03
CA THR A 29 -9.62 -12.20 17.98
C THR A 29 -9.98 -11.55 16.65
N PRO A 30 -9.29 -10.49 16.17
CA PRO A 30 -9.75 -9.74 15.02
C PRO A 30 -9.28 -10.33 13.67
N ARG A 31 -10.00 -10.00 12.60
CA ARG A 31 -9.65 -10.25 11.19
C ARG A 31 -9.50 -8.89 10.52
N ILE A 32 -8.29 -8.48 10.21
CA ILE A 32 -7.95 -7.10 9.81
C ILE A 32 -7.23 -7.09 8.47
N ALA A 33 -7.59 -6.12 7.61
CA ALA A 33 -6.82 -5.81 6.42
C ALA A 33 -6.26 -4.39 6.53
N ILE A 34 -4.94 -4.27 6.56
CA ILE A 34 -4.23 -2.99 6.41
C ILE A 34 -4.04 -2.74 4.92
N LEU A 35 -4.75 -1.73 4.42
CA LEU A 35 -4.83 -1.42 2.99
C LEU A 35 -4.14 -0.09 2.67
N GLY A 36 -3.89 0.20 1.39
CA GLY A 36 -3.28 1.46 0.95
C GLY A 36 -2.32 1.30 -0.23
N ALA A 37 -1.90 2.42 -0.80
CA ALA A 37 -0.96 2.44 -1.93
C ALA A 37 0.43 1.86 -1.57
N GLY A 38 1.26 1.63 -2.59
CA GLY A 38 2.67 1.27 -2.41
C GLY A 38 3.40 2.30 -1.55
N GLY A 39 4.31 1.85 -0.67
CA GLY A 39 5.14 2.74 0.14
C GLY A 39 4.44 3.45 1.32
N MET A 40 3.16 3.18 1.59
CA MET A 40 2.40 3.82 2.69
C MET A 40 2.76 3.35 4.11
N GLY A 41 3.65 2.38 4.26
CA GLY A 41 4.08 1.87 5.58
C GLY A 41 3.18 0.78 6.19
N LYS A 42 2.41 0.04 5.37
CA LYS A 42 1.54 -1.05 5.83
C LYS A 42 2.30 -2.14 6.59
N THR A 43 3.37 -2.65 5.98
CA THR A 43 4.27 -3.65 6.58
C THR A 43 4.91 -3.13 7.87
N SER A 44 5.36 -1.87 7.89
CA SER A 44 5.94 -1.24 9.09
C SER A 44 4.92 -1.18 10.22
N LEU A 45 3.67 -0.78 9.94
CA LEU A 45 2.60 -0.75 10.93
C LEU A 45 2.28 -2.16 11.47
N ALA A 46 2.20 -3.17 10.59
CA ALA A 46 1.97 -4.56 10.98
C ALA A 46 3.10 -5.10 11.88
N ARG A 47 4.36 -4.79 11.57
CA ARG A 47 5.53 -5.15 12.39
C ARG A 47 5.50 -4.44 13.74
N THR A 48 5.24 -3.14 13.77
CA THR A 48 5.11 -2.39 15.03
C THR A 48 4.03 -2.98 15.93
N LEU A 49 2.88 -3.33 15.37
CA LEU A 49 1.81 -4.01 16.11
C LEU A 49 2.28 -5.33 16.72
N LEU A 50 2.97 -6.19 15.95
CA LEU A 50 3.45 -7.48 16.47
C LEU A 50 4.40 -7.31 17.66
N HIS A 51 5.24 -6.29 17.64
CA HIS A 51 6.20 -5.99 18.72
C HIS A 51 5.58 -5.18 19.87
N HIS A 52 4.32 -4.73 19.74
CA HIS A 52 3.67 -3.95 20.78
C HIS A 52 3.55 -4.76 22.08
N PRO A 53 3.79 -4.16 23.27
CA PRO A 53 3.74 -4.87 24.55
C PRO A 53 2.42 -5.62 24.79
N ASN A 54 1.27 -5.01 24.46
CA ASN A 54 -0.04 -5.64 24.63
C ASN A 54 -0.19 -6.91 23.77
N ILE A 55 0.24 -6.86 22.50
CA ILE A 55 0.19 -8.00 21.58
C ILE A 55 1.17 -9.09 22.03
N THR A 56 2.35 -8.68 22.51
CA THR A 56 3.34 -9.59 23.10
C THR A 56 2.79 -10.31 24.33
N ALA A 57 2.07 -9.61 25.20
CA ALA A 57 1.47 -10.19 26.40
C ALA A 57 0.36 -11.21 26.07
N ILE A 58 -0.48 -10.92 25.07
CA ILE A 58 -1.60 -11.78 24.67
C ILE A 58 -1.11 -13.05 23.96
N TYR A 59 -0.25 -12.92 22.95
CA TYR A 59 0.10 -14.02 22.04
C TYR A 59 1.49 -14.62 22.28
N GLN A 60 2.33 -13.97 23.10
CA GLN A 60 3.65 -14.47 23.49
C GLN A 60 4.52 -14.90 22.29
N GLN A 61 4.71 -16.21 22.11
CA GLN A 61 5.52 -16.79 21.03
C GLN A 61 4.69 -17.21 19.81
N ASP A 62 3.36 -17.29 19.93
CA ASP A 62 2.43 -17.69 18.87
C ASP A 62 2.04 -16.47 17.99
N ARG A 63 3.07 -15.71 17.62
CA ARG A 63 3.02 -14.56 16.70
C ARG A 63 3.79 -14.94 15.44
N TYR A 64 3.15 -14.82 14.29
CA TYR A 64 3.70 -15.24 13.01
C TYR A 64 3.59 -14.11 12.00
N PHE A 65 4.67 -13.90 11.25
CA PHE A 65 4.74 -12.97 10.14
C PHE A 65 5.21 -13.72 8.91
N VAL A 66 4.41 -13.74 7.86
CA VAL A 66 4.70 -14.46 6.61
C VAL A 66 4.66 -13.45 5.48
N ALA A 67 5.81 -13.24 4.85
CA ALA A 67 5.92 -12.42 3.64
C ALA A 67 5.48 -13.24 2.41
N CYS A 68 4.54 -12.71 1.64
CA CYS A 68 3.94 -13.39 0.49
C CYS A 68 4.58 -12.98 -0.86
N ASP A 69 5.73 -12.28 -0.85
CA ASP A 69 6.37 -11.70 -2.06
C ASP A 69 6.68 -12.71 -3.17
N PHE A 70 6.86 -13.99 -2.81
CA PHE A 70 7.21 -15.07 -3.74
C PHE A 70 6.16 -16.18 -3.81
N THR A 71 4.96 -15.95 -3.27
CA THR A 71 3.87 -16.93 -3.32
C THR A 71 2.90 -16.53 -4.42
N THR A 72 2.66 -17.45 -5.36
CA THR A 72 1.80 -17.25 -6.54
C THR A 72 0.58 -18.18 -6.54
N THR A 73 0.60 -19.24 -5.73
CA THR A 73 -0.52 -20.18 -5.58
C THR A 73 -0.96 -20.35 -4.11
N LYS A 74 -2.18 -20.85 -3.90
CA LYS A 74 -2.67 -21.26 -2.56
C LYS A 74 -1.72 -22.24 -1.88
N MET A 75 -1.18 -23.18 -2.65
CA MET A 75 -0.26 -24.22 -2.16
C MET A 75 1.04 -23.63 -1.63
N GLU A 76 1.62 -22.68 -2.37
CA GLU A 76 2.82 -21.96 -1.96
C GLU A 76 2.56 -21.08 -0.73
N LEU A 77 1.38 -20.45 -0.64
CA LEU A 77 0.99 -19.71 0.57
C LEU A 77 0.89 -20.63 1.78
N ALA A 78 0.23 -21.78 1.66
CA ALA A 78 0.14 -22.76 2.74
C ALA A 78 1.53 -23.31 3.14
N ALA A 79 2.41 -23.54 2.16
CA ALA A 79 3.79 -23.94 2.42
C ALA A 79 4.61 -22.87 3.13
N ALA A 80 4.47 -21.61 2.71
CA ALA A 80 5.13 -20.47 3.36
C ALA A 80 4.69 -20.32 4.82
N ILE A 81 3.39 -20.44 5.10
CA ILE A 81 2.88 -20.44 6.47
C ILE A 81 3.44 -21.66 7.23
N GLY A 82 3.34 -22.86 6.66
CA GLY A 82 3.82 -24.09 7.28
C GLY A 82 5.30 -24.04 7.67
N ALA A 83 6.15 -23.44 6.83
CA ALA A 83 7.56 -23.22 7.13
C ALA A 83 7.77 -22.34 8.38
N HIS A 84 7.00 -21.26 8.53
CA HIS A 84 7.05 -20.39 9.72
C HIS A 84 6.52 -21.08 10.99
N LEU A 85 5.60 -22.05 10.82
CA LEU A 85 5.07 -22.88 11.91
C LEU A 85 6.00 -24.06 12.26
N GLY A 86 7.05 -24.31 11.46
CA GLY A 86 7.97 -25.45 11.64
C GLY A 86 7.36 -26.79 11.22
N LEU A 87 6.38 -26.79 10.31
CA LEU A 87 5.78 -27.99 9.78
C LEU A 87 6.71 -28.67 8.76
N LYS A 88 6.62 -30.00 8.65
CA LYS A 88 7.36 -30.74 7.64
C LYS A 88 6.79 -30.42 6.26
N PRO A 89 7.62 -30.31 5.21
CA PRO A 89 7.13 -30.12 3.85
C PRO A 89 6.19 -31.26 3.43
N GLU A 90 5.04 -30.91 2.88
CA GLU A 90 4.04 -31.81 2.30
C GLU A 90 3.50 -31.17 1.03
N GLU A 91 2.81 -31.96 0.20
CA GLU A 91 2.20 -31.46 -1.04
C GLU A 91 1.17 -30.36 -0.74
N ASP A 92 0.24 -30.60 0.20
CA ASP A 92 -0.71 -29.59 0.70
C ASP A 92 -0.63 -29.37 2.21
N LEU A 93 -0.05 -28.24 2.60
CA LEU A 93 0.04 -27.84 4.00
C LEU A 93 -1.20 -27.14 4.54
N SER A 94 -2.28 -26.98 3.76
CA SER A 94 -3.49 -26.25 4.19
C SER A 94 -4.12 -26.86 5.46
N ARG A 95 -4.27 -28.20 5.49
CA ARG A 95 -4.83 -28.91 6.64
C ARG A 95 -3.86 -28.94 7.84
N PRO A 96 -2.58 -29.30 7.67
CA PRO A 96 -1.58 -29.20 8.74
C PRO A 96 -1.48 -27.80 9.38
N VAL A 97 -1.47 -26.74 8.56
CA VAL A 97 -1.47 -25.34 9.04
C VAL A 97 -2.70 -25.06 9.91
N ARG A 98 -3.90 -25.38 9.41
CA ARG A 98 -5.14 -25.19 10.17
C ARG A 98 -5.09 -25.92 11.51
N GLN A 99 -4.70 -27.20 11.50
CA GLN A 99 -4.64 -28.01 12.71
C GLN A 99 -3.65 -27.45 13.74
N TYR A 100 -2.46 -27.02 13.27
CA TYR A 100 -1.48 -26.39 14.14
C TYR A 100 -2.05 -25.14 14.81
N LEU A 101 -2.62 -24.22 14.03
CA LEU A 101 -3.14 -22.95 14.54
C LEU A 101 -4.36 -23.17 15.47
N SER A 102 -5.23 -24.13 15.16
CA SER A 102 -6.36 -24.50 16.03
C SER A 102 -5.93 -25.11 17.37
N SER A 103 -4.74 -25.72 17.44
CA SER A 103 -4.22 -26.28 18.70
C SER A 103 -3.69 -25.22 19.66
N ARG A 104 -3.54 -23.97 19.20
CA ARG A 104 -3.02 -22.86 19.99
C ARG A 104 -4.14 -22.19 20.80
N PRO A 105 -3.89 -21.83 22.07
CA PRO A 105 -4.87 -21.12 22.89
C PRO A 105 -5.20 -19.74 22.31
N GLY A 106 -4.24 -19.11 21.64
CA GLY A 106 -4.39 -17.86 20.91
C GLY A 106 -3.17 -17.65 20.01
N SER A 107 -3.38 -17.22 18.77
CA SER A 107 -2.28 -16.88 17.87
C SER A 107 -2.61 -15.68 17.00
N VAL A 108 -1.59 -14.98 16.52
CA VAL A 108 -1.74 -13.94 15.49
C VAL A 108 -0.88 -14.30 14.28
N LEU A 109 -1.52 -14.30 13.12
CA LEU A 109 -0.89 -14.53 11.83
C LEU A 109 -0.99 -13.27 10.97
N ILE A 110 0.16 -12.75 10.55
CA ILE A 110 0.27 -11.67 9.58
C ILE A 110 0.67 -12.24 8.23
N LEU A 111 -0.14 -12.00 7.20
CA LEU A 111 0.19 -12.26 5.79
C LEU A 111 0.51 -10.92 5.12
N ASP A 112 1.78 -10.66 4.88
CA ASP A 112 2.25 -9.41 4.31
C ASP A 112 2.34 -9.49 2.78
N ASN A 113 1.91 -8.44 2.09
CA ASN A 113 1.83 -8.36 0.62
C ASN A 113 0.99 -9.48 0.00
N LEU A 114 -0.18 -9.76 0.60
CA LEU A 114 -1.06 -10.86 0.16
C LEU A 114 -1.59 -10.65 -1.27
N GLU A 115 -1.55 -9.43 -1.83
CA GLU A 115 -1.91 -9.20 -3.22
C GLU A 115 -1.12 -10.07 -4.20
N THR A 116 0.11 -10.45 -3.89
CA THR A 116 0.95 -11.25 -4.80
C THR A 116 0.28 -12.58 -5.17
N VAL A 117 -0.34 -13.25 -4.18
CA VAL A 117 -1.02 -14.53 -4.37
C VAL A 117 -2.52 -14.38 -4.63
N TRP A 118 -3.15 -13.31 -4.12
CA TRP A 118 -4.60 -13.08 -4.23
C TRP A 118 -5.03 -12.35 -5.52
N GLU A 119 -4.18 -11.49 -6.07
CA GLU A 119 -4.52 -10.67 -7.24
C GLU A 119 -4.73 -11.49 -8.53
N PRO A 120 -3.92 -12.52 -8.85
CA PRO A 120 -4.14 -13.33 -10.04
C PRO A 120 -5.51 -14.03 -10.02
N SER A 121 -6.28 -13.89 -11.11
CA SER A 121 -7.65 -14.42 -11.19
C SER A 121 -7.72 -15.94 -11.01
N VAL A 122 -6.68 -16.67 -11.42
CA VAL A 122 -6.60 -18.14 -11.35
C VAL A 122 -6.50 -18.64 -9.91
N SER A 123 -5.78 -17.93 -9.03
CA SER A 123 -5.57 -18.32 -7.63
C SER A 123 -6.56 -17.66 -6.66
N ARG A 124 -7.20 -16.56 -7.06
CA ARG A 124 -7.99 -15.70 -6.17
C ARG A 124 -9.06 -16.45 -5.37
N GLN A 125 -9.85 -17.31 -6.03
CA GLN A 125 -10.91 -18.06 -5.36
C GLN A 125 -10.35 -19.04 -4.32
N GLU A 126 -9.29 -19.77 -4.67
CA GLU A 126 -8.65 -20.75 -3.79
C GLU A 126 -8.01 -20.08 -2.57
N VAL A 127 -7.39 -18.91 -2.76
CA VAL A 127 -6.85 -18.10 -1.66
C VAL A 127 -7.95 -17.63 -0.73
N GLU A 128 -9.07 -17.12 -1.26
CA GLU A 128 -10.22 -16.70 -0.44
C GLU A 128 -10.84 -17.88 0.33
N GLU A 129 -10.89 -19.07 -0.25
CA GLU A 129 -11.33 -20.29 0.45
C GLU A 129 -10.36 -20.69 1.56
N PHE A 130 -9.07 -20.56 1.33
CA PHE A 130 -8.06 -20.82 2.35
C PHE A 130 -8.09 -19.78 3.49
N LEU A 131 -8.29 -18.50 3.18
CA LEU A 131 -8.51 -17.47 4.21
C LEU A 131 -9.78 -17.76 5.02
N SER A 132 -10.86 -18.20 4.37
CA SER A 132 -12.08 -18.64 5.07
C SER A 132 -11.78 -19.79 6.04
N LEU A 133 -11.03 -20.80 5.58
CA LEU A 133 -10.59 -21.93 6.41
C LEU A 133 -9.77 -21.50 7.64
N LEU A 134 -8.88 -20.52 7.48
CA LEU A 134 -8.08 -19.98 8.58
C LEU A 134 -8.95 -19.16 9.54
N THR A 135 -9.85 -18.34 9.02
CA THR A 135 -10.67 -17.43 9.84
C THR A 135 -11.83 -18.11 10.57
N ASP A 136 -12.13 -19.37 10.24
CA ASP A 136 -12.97 -20.29 11.02
C ASP A 136 -12.35 -20.64 12.39
N ILE A 137 -11.03 -20.46 12.55
CA ILE A 137 -10.34 -20.68 13.83
C ILE A 137 -10.62 -19.48 14.75
N THR A 138 -11.37 -19.71 15.84
CA THR A 138 -11.80 -18.64 16.78
C THR A 138 -10.65 -18.05 17.59
N SER A 139 -9.58 -18.81 17.82
CA SER A 139 -8.37 -18.39 18.53
C SER A 139 -7.30 -17.74 17.63
N LEU A 140 -7.53 -17.66 16.30
CA LEU A 140 -6.60 -17.07 15.35
C LEU A 140 -6.98 -15.63 14.99
N ALA A 141 -6.15 -14.67 15.39
CA ALA A 141 -6.20 -13.32 14.87
C ALA A 141 -5.48 -13.30 13.52
N LEU A 142 -6.16 -12.80 12.49
CA LEU A 142 -5.61 -12.71 11.15
C LEU A 142 -5.44 -11.25 10.78
N LEU A 143 -4.23 -10.88 10.36
CA LEU A 143 -3.96 -9.59 9.76
C LEU A 143 -3.35 -9.79 8.37
N ILE A 144 -3.84 -9.04 7.41
CA ILE A 144 -3.26 -9.03 6.07
C ILE A 144 -2.80 -7.61 5.74
N THR A 145 -1.73 -7.48 4.98
CA THR A 145 -1.39 -6.21 4.31
C THR A 145 -1.58 -6.38 2.82
N MET A 146 -2.23 -5.40 2.18
CA MET A 146 -2.47 -5.45 0.74
C MET A 146 -2.43 -4.08 0.07
N ARG A 147 -2.05 -4.06 -1.21
CA ARG A 147 -2.22 -2.88 -2.07
C ARG A 147 -3.67 -2.67 -2.49
N GLY A 148 -4.02 -1.39 -2.60
CA GLY A 148 -5.37 -0.97 -2.99
C GLY A 148 -6.29 -0.81 -1.78
N ALA A 149 -7.60 -0.83 -2.04
CA ALA A 149 -8.65 -0.61 -1.05
C ALA A 149 -9.69 -1.75 -1.00
N GLU A 150 -9.43 -2.85 -1.69
CA GLU A 150 -10.31 -4.03 -1.76
C GLU A 150 -9.81 -5.12 -0.82
N ARG A 151 -10.75 -5.76 -0.10
CA ARG A 151 -10.45 -6.88 0.78
C ARG A 151 -10.78 -8.20 0.07
N PRO A 152 -10.04 -9.28 0.36
CA PRO A 152 -10.46 -10.63 -0.02
C PRO A 152 -11.87 -10.94 0.44
N SER A 153 -12.63 -11.62 -0.41
CA SER A 153 -13.98 -12.10 -0.10
C SER A 153 -13.92 -13.32 0.83
N LYS A 154 -15.08 -13.85 1.23
CA LYS A 154 -15.23 -15.05 2.10
C LYS A 154 -14.63 -14.92 3.51
N VAL A 155 -14.16 -13.74 3.90
CA VAL A 155 -13.72 -13.41 5.26
C VAL A 155 -14.67 -12.41 5.89
N GLN A 156 -15.16 -12.71 7.10
CA GLN A 156 -15.90 -11.75 7.92
C GLN A 156 -14.91 -10.80 8.60
N TRP A 157 -14.48 -9.76 7.87
CA TRP A 157 -13.57 -8.73 8.38
C TRP A 157 -14.15 -8.00 9.59
N THR A 158 -13.33 -7.83 10.62
CA THR A 158 -13.72 -7.17 11.88
C THR A 158 -14.03 -5.69 11.64
N ARG A 159 -15.10 -5.20 12.28
CA ARG A 159 -15.57 -3.82 12.17
C ARG A 159 -15.29 -3.05 13.47
N PRO A 160 -15.07 -1.71 13.41
CA PRO A 160 -14.98 -0.90 12.19
C PRO A 160 -13.77 -1.26 11.34
N PHE A 161 -13.88 -1.04 10.03
CA PHE A 161 -12.77 -1.28 9.12
C PHE A 161 -11.69 -0.22 9.30
N LEU A 162 -10.42 -0.63 9.34
CA LEU A 162 -9.31 0.30 9.19
C LEU A 162 -9.39 0.90 7.77
N PRO A 163 -9.45 2.24 7.62
CA PRO A 163 -9.40 2.87 6.31
C PRO A 163 -8.04 2.59 5.64
N PRO A 164 -7.94 2.61 4.30
CA PRO A 164 -6.65 2.54 3.62
C PRO A 164 -5.70 3.63 4.14
N LEU A 165 -4.46 3.25 4.44
CA LEU A 165 -3.45 4.17 4.97
C LEU A 165 -3.26 5.34 4.00
N GLN A 166 -3.39 6.54 4.56
CA GLN A 166 -3.13 7.79 3.88
C GLN A 166 -1.66 8.18 4.00
N PRO A 167 -1.17 9.13 3.19
CA PRO A 167 0.13 9.76 3.46
C PRO A 167 0.27 10.26 4.89
N LEU A 168 1.51 10.42 5.35
CA LEU A 168 1.76 10.95 6.68
C LEU A 168 1.27 12.40 6.80
N ALA A 169 0.87 12.78 8.01
CA ALA A 169 0.71 14.19 8.34
C ALA A 169 2.06 14.92 8.15
N GLN A 170 2.01 16.19 7.75
CA GLN A 170 3.19 16.99 7.44
C GLN A 170 4.22 16.98 8.57
N ASP A 171 3.78 17.13 9.83
CA ASP A 171 4.67 17.10 11.00
C ASP A 171 5.35 15.74 11.21
N ALA A 172 4.67 14.64 10.88
CA ALA A 172 5.24 13.30 10.98
C ALA A 172 6.21 13.03 9.82
N ALA A 173 5.88 13.47 8.61
CA ALA A 173 6.76 13.38 7.45
C ALA A 173 8.07 14.15 7.69
N ARG A 174 7.96 15.37 8.22
CA ARG A 174 9.11 16.21 8.58
C ARG A 174 9.98 15.58 9.66
N ARG A 175 9.38 15.04 10.72
CA ARG A 175 10.12 14.33 11.77
C ARG A 175 10.85 13.10 11.22
N MET A 176 10.17 12.28 10.41
CA MET A 176 10.77 11.12 9.77
C MET A 176 11.95 11.52 8.88
N PHE A 177 11.81 12.58 8.09
CA PHE A 177 12.88 13.06 7.22
C PHE A 177 14.11 13.51 8.02
N LEU A 178 13.91 14.33 9.07
CA LEU A 178 14.99 14.85 9.89
C LEU A 178 15.70 13.77 10.70
N ASP A 179 14.98 12.73 11.13
CA ASP A 179 15.55 11.58 11.83
C ASP A 179 16.45 10.72 10.93
N ILE A 180 16.20 10.73 9.60
CA ILE A 180 17.01 10.01 8.62
C ILE A 180 18.20 10.84 8.13
N ALA A 181 17.95 12.10 7.75
CA ALA A 181 18.94 12.92 7.04
C ALA A 181 19.90 13.70 7.95
N ASP A 182 19.75 13.60 9.28
CA ASP A 182 20.51 14.32 10.32
C ASP A 182 20.80 15.82 10.00
N ASN A 183 19.89 16.47 9.26
CA ASN A 183 20.14 17.75 8.58
C ASN A 183 19.22 18.86 9.11
N TYR A 184 19.36 19.18 10.39
CA TYR A 184 18.53 20.16 11.11
C TYR A 184 18.71 21.63 10.66
N HIS A 185 19.76 21.94 9.90
CA HIS A 185 20.17 23.32 9.61
C HIS A 185 19.53 23.95 8.35
N LEU A 186 18.85 23.18 7.48
CA LEU A 186 18.30 23.65 6.20
C LEU A 186 16.77 23.55 6.10
N MET A 187 16.05 24.04 7.12
CA MET A 187 14.60 23.88 7.25
C MET A 187 13.79 24.27 5.99
N ARG A 188 14.18 25.32 5.26
CA ARG A 188 13.43 25.77 4.07
C ARG A 188 13.58 24.85 2.86
N GLU A 189 14.77 24.29 2.64
CA GLU A 189 15.01 23.36 1.52
C GLU A 189 14.39 21.98 1.80
N VAL A 190 14.36 21.58 3.08
CA VAL A 190 13.68 20.36 3.52
C VAL A 190 12.19 20.39 3.18
N ASP A 191 11.50 21.51 3.43
CA ASP A 191 10.07 21.62 3.10
C ASP A 191 9.82 21.53 1.59
N GLN A 192 10.74 22.04 0.76
CA GLN A 192 10.68 21.90 -0.70
C GLN A 192 10.87 20.44 -1.12
N VAL A 193 11.84 19.72 -0.57
CA VAL A 193 12.04 18.29 -0.87
C VAL A 193 10.83 17.47 -0.42
N LEU A 194 10.30 17.73 0.78
CA LEU A 194 9.11 17.05 1.30
C LEU A 194 7.89 17.24 0.39
N SER A 195 7.73 18.41 -0.23
CA SER A 195 6.64 18.67 -1.18
C SER A 195 6.65 17.75 -2.41
N LEU A 196 7.80 17.15 -2.75
CA LEU A 196 7.94 16.20 -3.85
C LEU A 196 7.47 14.79 -3.48
N THR A 197 7.39 14.50 -2.18
CA THR A 197 7.12 13.14 -1.65
C THR A 197 5.64 12.83 -1.52
N ASP A 198 4.77 13.86 -1.55
CA ASP A 198 3.37 13.79 -1.11
C ASP A 198 3.20 13.08 0.25
N ASN A 199 4.20 13.24 1.13
CA ASN A 199 4.29 12.62 2.44
C ASN A 199 4.19 11.07 2.44
N ILE A 200 4.58 10.41 1.34
CA ILE A 200 4.64 8.95 1.26
C ILE A 200 5.89 8.47 2.02
N PRO A 201 5.75 7.62 3.08
CA PRO A 201 6.88 7.18 3.91
C PRO A 201 8.08 6.63 3.14
N LEU A 202 7.85 5.78 2.13
CA LEU A 202 8.93 5.22 1.32
C LEU A 202 9.70 6.31 0.57
N VAL A 203 9.00 7.29 -0.01
CA VAL A 203 9.62 8.36 -0.80
C VAL A 203 10.35 9.34 0.11
N ILE A 204 9.79 9.64 1.29
CA ILE A 204 10.47 10.40 2.34
C ILE A 204 11.80 9.73 2.70
N SER A 205 11.77 8.42 2.99
CA SER A 205 12.98 7.68 3.39
C SER A 205 14.06 7.74 2.31
N LEU A 206 13.68 7.52 1.05
CA LEU A 206 14.64 7.50 -0.06
C LEU A 206 15.23 8.88 -0.33
N LEU A 207 14.41 9.93 -0.38
CA LEU A 207 14.93 11.29 -0.55
C LEU A 207 15.73 11.77 0.66
N ALA A 208 15.37 11.37 1.88
CA ALA A 208 16.13 11.72 3.08
C ALA A 208 17.54 11.12 3.05
N HIS A 209 17.70 9.84 2.67
CA HIS A 209 19.03 9.24 2.51
C HIS A 209 19.85 9.88 1.40
N LEU A 210 19.21 10.25 0.28
CA LEU A 210 19.90 10.97 -0.80
C LEU A 210 20.33 12.38 -0.37
N VAL A 211 19.50 13.07 0.42
CA VAL A 211 19.84 14.40 0.97
C VAL A 211 20.96 14.31 1.98
N ASP A 212 21.00 13.28 2.82
CA ASP A 212 22.12 13.02 3.73
C ASP A 212 23.46 12.91 2.98
N ALA A 213 23.44 12.26 1.81
CA ALA A 213 24.63 12.05 0.99
C ALA A 213 25.00 13.25 0.09
N GLU A 214 24.02 13.92 -0.52
CA GLU A 214 24.24 14.89 -1.62
C GLU A 214 23.78 16.32 -1.30
N GLY A 215 22.96 16.51 -0.25
CA GLY A 215 22.36 17.79 0.13
C GLY A 215 21.09 18.15 -0.63
N CYS A 216 20.21 18.96 -0.01
CA CYS A 216 18.89 19.31 -0.54
C CYS A 216 18.94 19.97 -1.93
N SER A 217 19.81 20.95 -2.13
CA SER A 217 19.92 21.69 -3.41
C SER A 217 20.26 20.78 -4.60
N ALA A 218 21.11 19.76 -4.40
CA ALA A 218 21.45 18.80 -5.44
C ALA A 218 20.26 17.90 -5.79
N ILE A 219 19.56 17.39 -4.77
CA ILE A 219 18.37 16.54 -4.95
C ILE A 219 17.23 17.29 -5.62
N LEU A 220 16.98 18.55 -5.25
CA LEU A 220 15.99 19.40 -5.92
C LEU A 220 16.32 19.59 -7.41
N SER A 221 17.59 19.84 -7.74
CA SER A 221 18.03 20.01 -9.13
C SER A 221 17.93 18.71 -9.92
N ARG A 222 18.34 17.58 -9.34
CA ARG A 222 18.25 16.26 -9.98
C ARG A 222 16.80 15.81 -10.16
N TRP A 223 15.93 16.07 -9.19
CA TRP A 223 14.50 15.75 -9.32
C TRP A 223 13.88 16.46 -10.53
N GLN A 224 14.28 17.69 -10.85
CA GLN A 224 13.79 18.39 -12.04
C GLN A 224 14.18 17.68 -13.35
N ALA A 225 15.37 17.07 -13.40
CA ALA A 225 15.89 16.40 -14.59
C ALA A 225 15.46 14.92 -14.70
N GLU A 226 15.47 14.18 -13.58
CA GLU A 226 15.34 12.71 -13.53
C GLU A 226 13.98 12.24 -12.98
N LYS A 227 13.18 13.13 -12.38
CA LYS A 227 11.87 12.84 -11.76
C LYS A 227 11.95 11.64 -10.81
N THR A 228 11.03 10.67 -10.92
CA THR A 228 10.96 9.48 -10.04
C THR A 228 12.12 8.50 -10.21
N SER A 229 12.94 8.64 -11.25
CA SER A 229 14.11 7.79 -11.48
C SER A 229 15.25 8.05 -10.49
N ILE A 230 15.24 9.22 -9.83
CA ILE A 230 16.20 9.56 -8.78
C ILE A 230 16.08 8.64 -7.56
N VAL A 231 14.88 8.06 -7.36
CA VAL A 231 14.51 7.28 -6.17
C VAL A 231 15.02 5.83 -6.24
N SER A 232 15.96 5.52 -7.15
CA SER A 232 16.51 4.18 -7.33
C SER A 232 17.66 3.89 -6.36
N ASP A 233 17.67 2.70 -5.75
CA ASP A 233 18.65 2.27 -4.74
C ASP A 233 20.04 1.93 -5.35
N GLY A 234 20.38 2.49 -6.52
CA GLY A 234 21.66 2.34 -7.21
C GLY A 234 21.97 0.96 -7.80
N HIS A 235 21.34 -0.11 -7.32
CA HIS A 235 21.55 -1.48 -7.78
C HIS A 235 20.56 -1.96 -8.85
N ASP A 236 19.33 -1.44 -8.82
CA ASP A 236 18.29 -1.73 -9.82
C ASP A 236 17.98 -0.49 -10.65
N ARG A 237 17.76 -0.69 -11.97
CA ARG A 237 17.35 0.41 -12.87
C ARG A 237 15.97 0.99 -12.52
N LYS A 238 15.17 0.30 -11.69
CA LYS A 238 13.85 0.75 -11.22
C LYS A 238 13.84 0.84 -9.70
N SER A 239 13.28 1.92 -9.17
CA SER A 239 13.08 2.03 -7.72
C SER A 239 11.99 1.08 -7.22
N ASN A 240 12.07 0.69 -5.94
CA ASN A 240 11.01 -0.06 -5.25
C ASN A 240 9.63 0.63 -5.41
N LEU A 241 9.61 1.96 -5.49
CA LEU A 241 8.41 2.73 -5.77
C LEU A 241 7.88 2.52 -7.19
N GLN A 242 8.73 2.62 -8.22
CA GLN A 242 8.37 2.39 -9.62
C GLN A 242 7.85 0.97 -9.84
N ILE A 243 8.52 -0.03 -9.28
CA ILE A 243 8.05 -1.43 -9.27
C ILE A 243 6.65 -1.49 -8.62
N SER A 244 6.43 -0.75 -7.54
CA SER A 244 5.13 -0.77 -6.87
C SER A 244 3.99 -0.20 -7.74
N ILE A 245 4.27 0.86 -8.49
CA ILE A 245 3.32 1.50 -9.40
C ILE A 245 3.02 0.58 -10.58
N GLU A 246 4.05 -0.05 -11.16
CA GLU A 246 3.91 -1.01 -12.26
C GLU A 246 3.03 -2.19 -11.90
N LEU A 247 3.21 -2.76 -10.72
CA LEU A 247 2.38 -3.85 -10.22
C LEU A 247 0.91 -3.41 -10.05
N SER A 248 0.65 -2.18 -9.60
CA SER A 248 -0.71 -1.63 -9.52
C SER A 248 -1.33 -1.38 -10.90
N LEU A 249 -0.55 -0.94 -11.89
CA LEU A 249 -1.01 -0.72 -13.27
C LEU A 249 -1.25 -2.04 -14.02
N SER A 250 -0.49 -3.09 -13.68
CA SER A 250 -0.58 -4.41 -14.32
C SER A 250 -1.57 -5.33 -13.62
N SER A 251 -2.19 -4.85 -12.53
CA SER A 251 -3.11 -5.63 -11.72
C SER A 251 -4.38 -5.98 -12.52
N PRO A 252 -4.88 -7.23 -12.46
CA PRO A 252 -6.17 -7.63 -13.01
C PRO A 252 -7.33 -6.69 -12.64
N ARG A 253 -7.35 -6.14 -11.42
CA ARG A 253 -8.38 -5.18 -11.00
C ARG A 253 -8.32 -3.87 -11.80
N PHE A 254 -7.12 -3.39 -12.12
CA PHE A 254 -6.94 -2.23 -13.00
C PHE A 254 -7.25 -2.57 -14.46
N ALA A 255 -6.65 -3.66 -14.96
CA ALA A 255 -6.76 -4.10 -16.35
C ALA A 255 -8.20 -4.47 -16.75
N SER A 256 -9.03 -4.89 -15.78
CA SER A 256 -10.43 -5.24 -16.01
C SER A 256 -11.31 -4.06 -16.43
N MET A 257 -10.86 -2.81 -16.25
CA MET A 257 -11.60 -1.62 -16.61
C MET A 257 -10.91 -0.86 -17.74
N PRO A 258 -11.36 -1.05 -19.00
CA PRO A 258 -10.83 -0.33 -20.16
C PRO A 258 -10.88 1.19 -19.92
N HIS A 259 -9.87 1.91 -20.43
CA HIS A 259 -9.74 3.37 -20.28
C HIS A 259 -9.40 3.92 -18.88
N SER A 260 -9.25 3.08 -17.84
CA SER A 260 -8.76 3.53 -16.53
C SER A 260 -7.38 4.19 -16.62
N GLN A 261 -6.51 3.67 -17.48
CA GLN A 261 -5.22 4.29 -17.79
C GLN A 261 -5.38 5.67 -18.43
N ALA A 262 -6.36 5.84 -19.32
CA ALA A 262 -6.61 7.12 -19.97
C ALA A 262 -7.07 8.17 -18.95
N LEU A 263 -7.98 7.80 -18.05
CA LEU A 263 -8.39 8.67 -16.94
C LEU A 263 -7.21 8.99 -16.00
N LEU A 264 -6.36 8.01 -15.68
CA LEU A 264 -5.18 8.23 -14.85
C LEU A 264 -4.22 9.24 -15.51
N SER A 265 -3.89 9.07 -16.79
CA SER A 265 -3.02 10.01 -17.53
C SER A 265 -3.58 11.43 -17.52
N LEU A 266 -4.90 11.61 -17.64
CA LEU A 266 -5.55 12.92 -17.53
C LEU A 266 -5.48 13.50 -16.12
N LEU A 267 -5.72 12.71 -15.08
CA LEU A 267 -5.56 13.18 -13.70
C LEU A 267 -4.11 13.59 -13.41
N CYS A 268 -3.12 12.98 -14.06
CA CYS A 268 -1.72 13.32 -13.84
C CYS A 268 -1.35 14.74 -14.29
N ILE A 269 -2.09 15.33 -15.23
CA ILE A 269 -1.90 16.74 -15.65
C ILE A 269 -2.75 17.73 -14.84
N LEU A 270 -3.60 17.25 -13.92
CA LEU A 270 -4.50 18.07 -13.09
C LEU A 270 -4.07 17.99 -11.62
N PRO A 271 -3.24 18.93 -11.11
CA PRO A 271 -2.71 18.86 -9.74
C PRO A 271 -3.82 18.88 -8.66
N ASP A 272 -4.91 19.59 -8.92
CA ASP A 272 -6.08 19.66 -8.03
C ASP A 272 -7.08 18.53 -8.26
N GLY A 273 -6.82 17.63 -9.23
CA GLY A 273 -7.68 16.51 -9.57
C GLY A 273 -9.06 16.93 -10.06
N LEU A 274 -10.03 16.03 -9.93
CA LEU A 274 -11.42 16.22 -10.40
C LEU A 274 -12.43 15.79 -9.34
N SER A 275 -13.51 16.56 -9.17
CA SER A 275 -14.70 16.18 -8.39
C SER A 275 -15.62 15.26 -9.18
N ASP A 276 -16.59 14.66 -8.50
CA ASP A 276 -17.59 13.79 -9.12
C ASP A 276 -18.50 14.52 -10.11
N VAL A 277 -18.67 15.83 -9.93
CA VAL A 277 -19.44 16.67 -10.85
C VAL A 277 -18.64 16.87 -12.13
N GLU A 278 -17.39 17.34 -12.01
CA GLU A 278 -16.49 17.53 -13.16
C GLU A 278 -16.28 16.22 -13.92
N LEU A 279 -16.15 15.08 -13.24
CA LEU A 279 -16.02 13.76 -13.88
C LEU A 279 -17.24 13.37 -14.73
N LYS A 280 -18.45 13.79 -14.33
CA LYS A 280 -19.69 13.48 -15.06
C LYS A 280 -19.96 14.46 -16.19
N GLU A 281 -19.61 15.72 -16.00
CA GLU A 281 -19.90 16.80 -16.96
C GLU A 281 -18.82 16.92 -18.04
N SER A 282 -17.59 16.52 -17.73
CA SER A 282 -16.52 16.45 -18.71
C SER A 282 -16.86 15.40 -19.76
N LYS A 283 -16.95 15.81 -21.03
CA LYS A 283 -17.27 14.94 -22.17
C LYS A 283 -16.04 14.10 -22.58
N PHE A 284 -15.57 13.24 -21.68
CA PHE A 284 -14.42 12.38 -21.95
C PHE A 284 -14.64 11.53 -23.21
N PRO A 285 -13.58 11.23 -23.99
CA PRO A 285 -13.69 10.47 -25.23
C PRO A 285 -13.84 8.94 -24.99
N PHE A 286 -14.10 8.52 -23.76
CA PHE A 286 -14.28 7.13 -23.37
C PHE A 286 -15.47 6.96 -22.44
N PRO A 287 -16.18 5.82 -22.52
CA PRO A 287 -17.33 5.54 -21.67
C PRO A 287 -16.93 5.18 -20.23
N ASP A 288 -17.91 5.11 -19.34
CA ASP A 288 -17.80 4.61 -17.97
C ASP A 288 -16.67 5.23 -17.11
N VAL A 289 -16.64 6.57 -17.06
CA VAL A 289 -15.69 7.34 -16.25
C VAL A 289 -15.80 7.00 -14.76
N LEU A 290 -17.00 6.67 -14.27
CA LEU A 290 -17.21 6.27 -12.87
C LEU A 290 -16.63 4.88 -12.59
N GLY A 291 -16.77 3.93 -13.52
CA GLY A 291 -16.07 2.65 -13.46
C GLY A 291 -14.55 2.81 -13.45
N CYS A 292 -14.02 3.69 -14.30
CA CYS A 292 -12.59 4.05 -14.31
C CYS A 292 -12.15 4.64 -12.97
N LYS A 293 -12.91 5.61 -12.41
CA LYS A 293 -12.66 6.16 -11.07
C LYS A 293 -12.64 5.04 -10.02
N ALA A 294 -13.60 4.13 -10.06
CA ALA A 294 -13.68 3.03 -9.11
C ALA A 294 -12.45 2.11 -9.20
N ALA A 295 -11.98 1.80 -10.41
CA ALA A 295 -10.77 1.01 -10.63
C ALA A 295 -9.52 1.71 -10.05
N LEU A 296 -9.38 3.02 -10.25
CA LEU A 296 -8.27 3.81 -9.71
C LEU A 296 -8.27 3.84 -8.17
N LEU A 297 -9.43 4.02 -7.55
CA LEU A 297 -9.56 4.00 -6.10
C LEU A 297 -9.30 2.60 -5.52
N ARG A 298 -9.83 1.55 -6.16
CA ARG A 298 -9.65 0.15 -5.71
C ARG A 298 -8.19 -0.29 -5.73
N THR A 299 -7.40 0.22 -6.67
CA THR A 299 -5.97 -0.10 -6.85
C THR A 299 -5.05 0.89 -6.13
N ALA A 300 -5.62 1.93 -5.50
CA ALA A 300 -4.91 3.03 -4.84
C ALA A 300 -3.92 3.78 -5.76
N LEU A 301 -4.18 3.79 -7.07
CA LEU A 301 -3.48 4.65 -8.03
C LEU A 301 -3.99 6.10 -7.98
N ALA A 302 -5.20 6.30 -7.47
CA ALA A 302 -5.76 7.59 -7.10
C ALA A 302 -6.39 7.52 -5.71
N TYR A 303 -6.61 8.67 -5.09
CA TYR A 303 -7.30 8.79 -3.80
C TYR A 303 -8.32 9.93 -3.85
N SER A 304 -9.30 9.86 -2.95
CA SER A 304 -10.24 10.97 -2.72
C SER A 304 -9.71 11.80 -1.55
N ASP A 305 -9.48 13.10 -1.78
CA ASP A 305 -9.07 14.00 -0.70
C ASP A 305 -10.25 14.41 0.21
N ASN A 306 -9.96 15.25 1.21
CA ASN A 306 -10.97 15.76 2.15
C ASN A 306 -12.07 16.59 1.47
N HIS A 307 -11.81 17.12 0.28
CA HIS A 307 -12.76 17.86 -0.54
C HIS A 307 -13.50 16.97 -1.55
N LYS A 308 -13.34 15.63 -1.43
CA LYS A 308 -13.92 14.62 -2.32
C LYS A 308 -13.47 14.77 -3.78
N ARG A 309 -12.28 15.32 -3.99
CA ARG A 309 -11.64 15.38 -5.32
C ARG A 309 -10.78 14.14 -5.51
N LEU A 310 -10.90 13.53 -6.68
CA LEU A 310 -10.08 12.42 -7.13
C LEU A 310 -8.72 12.97 -7.56
N ARG A 311 -7.67 12.63 -6.81
CA ARG A 311 -6.30 13.12 -7.01
C ARG A 311 -5.32 11.96 -7.14
N VAL A 312 -4.15 12.26 -7.70
CA VAL A 312 -3.06 11.31 -7.92
C VAL A 312 -1.82 11.84 -7.22
N LEU A 313 -1.12 10.94 -6.52
CA LEU A 313 0.09 11.31 -5.79
C LEU A 313 1.22 11.71 -6.76
N VAL A 314 2.01 12.72 -6.42
CA VAL A 314 3.12 13.27 -7.21
C VAL A 314 4.01 12.18 -7.81
N PRO A 315 4.48 11.16 -7.06
CA PRO A 315 5.31 10.12 -7.67
C PRO A 315 4.60 9.27 -8.74
N ILE A 316 3.30 9.04 -8.59
CA ILE A 316 2.49 8.34 -9.62
C ILE A 316 2.33 9.26 -10.84
N ARG A 317 2.08 10.57 -10.61
CA ARG A 317 1.95 11.55 -11.69
C ARG A 317 3.21 11.63 -12.55
N GLU A 318 4.35 11.77 -11.89
CA GLU A 318 5.66 11.86 -12.55
C GLU A 318 5.99 10.56 -13.30
N TYR A 319 5.69 9.39 -12.72
CA TYR A 319 5.84 8.10 -13.41
C TYR A 319 4.98 8.01 -14.67
N MET A 320 3.69 8.37 -14.57
CA MET A 320 2.75 8.31 -15.69
C MET A 320 3.07 9.33 -16.79
N GLN A 321 3.48 10.55 -16.43
CA GLN A 321 3.82 11.58 -17.43
C GLN A 321 5.04 11.19 -18.27
N ASN A 322 6.00 10.47 -17.70
CA ASN A 322 7.19 10.01 -18.42
C ASN A 322 6.91 8.86 -19.38
N LEU A 323 5.97 7.97 -19.05
CA LEU A 323 5.74 6.74 -19.83
C LEU A 323 4.49 6.78 -20.70
N LEU A 324 3.42 7.40 -20.20
CA LEU A 324 2.06 7.34 -20.75
C LEU A 324 1.36 8.71 -20.65
N PRO A 325 1.92 9.78 -21.26
CA PRO A 325 1.27 11.09 -21.26
C PRO A 325 -0.09 11.05 -21.99
N PRO A 326 -1.07 11.85 -21.56
CA PRO A 326 -2.36 11.91 -22.24
C PRO A 326 -2.23 12.50 -23.65
N THR A 327 -3.04 12.03 -24.59
CA THR A 327 -3.06 12.55 -25.96
C THR A 327 -3.95 13.80 -26.07
N ASP A 328 -3.74 14.64 -27.10
CA ASP A 328 -4.53 15.86 -27.33
C ASP A 328 -6.05 15.59 -27.42
N GLN A 329 -6.42 14.43 -28.00
CA GLN A 329 -7.81 13.99 -28.09
C GLN A 329 -8.45 13.77 -26.71
N MET A 330 -7.65 13.32 -25.73
CA MET A 330 -8.09 13.13 -24.36
C MET A 330 -8.16 14.46 -23.59
N ILE A 331 -7.25 15.39 -23.87
CA ILE A 331 -7.14 16.68 -23.17
C ILE A 331 -8.23 17.66 -23.62
N THR A 332 -8.52 17.71 -24.93
CA THR A 332 -9.40 18.72 -25.53
C THR A 332 -10.77 18.85 -24.84
N PRO A 333 -11.48 17.76 -24.49
CA PRO A 333 -12.79 17.89 -23.84
C PRO A 333 -12.72 18.46 -22.42
N LEU A 334 -11.66 18.15 -21.66
CA LEU A 334 -11.43 18.73 -20.34
C LEU A 334 -11.11 20.21 -20.44
N PHE A 335 -10.23 20.58 -21.37
CA PHE A 335 -9.89 21.98 -21.61
C PHE A 335 -11.14 22.81 -21.94
N LYS A 336 -12.01 22.29 -22.82
CA LYS A 336 -13.30 22.93 -23.13
C LYS A 336 -14.20 23.11 -21.92
N HIS A 337 -14.29 22.10 -21.06
CA HIS A 337 -15.10 22.18 -19.84
C HIS A 337 -14.61 23.29 -18.89
N PHE A 338 -13.30 23.35 -18.62
CA PHE A 338 -12.73 24.34 -17.69
C PHE A 338 -12.65 25.75 -18.26
N HIS A 339 -12.56 25.90 -19.58
CA HIS A 339 -12.47 27.21 -20.25
C HIS A 339 -13.79 27.67 -20.91
N GLY A 340 -14.87 26.88 -20.81
CA GLY A 340 -16.18 27.22 -21.36
C GLY A 340 -16.24 27.33 -22.89
N LEU A 341 -15.41 26.54 -23.59
CA LEU A 341 -15.22 26.59 -25.06
C LEU A 341 -16.02 25.54 -25.84
#